data_AF-A0A1Y1U6T7-F1
#
_entry.id   AF-A0A1Y1U6T7-F1
#
_cell.length_a   1.000
_cell.length_b   1.000
_cell.length_c   1.000
_cell.angle_alpha   90.00
_cell.angle_beta   90.00
_cell.angle_gamma   90.00
#
_symmetry.space_group_name_H-M   'P 1'
#
loop_
_entity.id
_entity.type
_entity.pdbx_description
1 polymer ?
#
loop_
_entity_poly.entity_id
_entity_poly.type
_entity_poly.pdbx_seq_one_letter_code
_entity_poly.pdbx_strand_id
1 'polypeptide(L)'
;MAHSLLRGTMNLSRNAVAGPSRLARLPPLRSFSSTPPSFKKSKAAAVKKAHKEAKNQVASEIEENPEGHRYEAAPVDDLETVLSKAKERMQKATDWAKAQVYEGVERVSGKLSPSLLDNVRVTTSESEGSHHLNTVASVTVRQGALWVDVWDSTSMKGVESAIKAANLPGVSPLRMSETSLKIPVSRPTHEQRQEILRQLAQIIETAKNQVRKARSDGINNLGGRKEPGADDVEKLANDFGGQLTDSLNAAKKAFEKV
;
A
#
# COMPACT_ATOMS: atom_id res chain seq x y z
N MET A 1 -39.69 -40.40 63.76
CA MET A 1 -40.98 -41.11 63.64
C MET A 1 -41.34 -41.15 62.16
N ALA A 2 -40.76 -42.08 61.40
CA ALA A 2 -41.29 -43.43 61.14
C ALA A 2 -42.61 -43.39 60.36
N HIS A 3 -42.53 -43.64 59.05
CA HIS A 3 -43.50 -44.22 58.11
C HIS A 3 -42.80 -44.19 56.74
N SER A 4 -42.76 -45.20 55.87
CA SER A 4 -43.36 -46.52 55.82
C SER A 4 -42.68 -47.26 54.66
N LEU A 5 -42.28 -48.50 54.90
CA LEU A 5 -41.81 -49.48 53.90
C LEU A 5 -43.01 -50.02 53.09
N LEU A 6 -42.74 -50.54 51.88
CA LEU A 6 -43.16 -51.85 51.31
C LEU A 6 -43.22 -51.76 49.77
N ARG A 7 -42.32 -52.45 49.05
CA ARG A 7 -42.43 -53.83 48.48
C ARG A 7 -43.28 -53.93 47.20
N GLY A 8 -42.74 -54.61 46.18
CA GLY A 8 -43.52 -55.12 45.04
C GLY A 8 -42.74 -55.18 43.73
N THR A 9 -41.84 -56.15 43.55
CA THR A 9 -42.01 -57.36 42.71
C THR A 9 -41.70 -57.21 41.21
N MET A 10 -40.82 -58.11 40.76
CA MET A 10 -40.53 -58.58 39.39
C MET A 10 -41.86 -58.90 38.64
N ASN A 11 -41.98 -59.02 37.32
CA ASN A 11 -41.14 -59.76 36.39
C ASN A 11 -41.71 -59.65 34.95
N LEU A 12 -40.83 -59.91 33.97
CA LEU A 12 -41.07 -60.50 32.63
C LEU A 12 -42.04 -59.82 31.63
N SER A 13 -41.48 -59.44 30.46
CA SER A 13 -41.91 -60.03 29.18
C SER A 13 -40.82 -59.90 28.11
N ARG A 14 -40.60 -60.99 27.38
CA ARG A 14 -39.71 -61.17 26.24
C ARG A 14 -40.47 -60.92 24.92
N ASN A 15 -39.68 -60.79 23.84
CA ASN A 15 -40.02 -60.75 22.40
C ASN A 15 -40.22 -59.33 21.82
N ALA A 16 -39.72 -58.98 20.63
CA ALA A 16 -39.27 -59.78 19.51
C ALA A 16 -38.16 -59.07 18.69
N VAL A 17 -37.39 -59.90 17.99
CA VAL A 17 -36.46 -59.58 16.91
C VAL A 17 -37.18 -58.89 15.74
N ALA A 18 -36.62 -57.79 15.23
CA ALA A 18 -36.80 -57.34 13.85
C ALA A 18 -35.49 -56.73 13.35
N GLY A 19 -34.99 -57.25 12.22
CA GLY A 19 -33.66 -57.00 11.67
C GLY A 19 -33.44 -55.61 11.05
N PRO A 20 -32.28 -55.40 10.42
CA PRO A 20 -31.77 -54.07 10.09
C PRO A 20 -32.55 -53.42 8.95
N SER A 21 -33.24 -52.32 9.26
CA SER A 21 -33.75 -51.38 8.25
C SER A 21 -32.55 -50.84 7.46
N ARG A 22 -32.44 -51.24 6.20
CA ARG A 22 -31.52 -50.63 5.22
C ARG A 22 -31.88 -49.15 5.11
N LEU A 23 -31.24 -48.29 5.89
CA LEU A 23 -31.29 -46.86 5.67
C LEU A 23 -30.64 -46.59 4.33
N ALA A 24 -31.48 -46.25 3.35
CA ALA A 24 -31.06 -45.83 2.03
C ALA A 24 -30.01 -44.73 2.16
N ARG A 25 -28.85 -44.95 1.54
CA ARG A 25 -27.79 -43.95 1.41
C ARG A 25 -28.38 -42.75 0.68
N LEU A 26 -28.61 -41.65 1.40
CA LEU A 26 -29.04 -40.39 0.80
C LEU A 26 -28.05 -40.01 -0.30
N PRO A 27 -28.52 -39.62 -1.50
CA PRO A 27 -27.63 -39.12 -2.54
C PRO A 27 -26.93 -37.85 -2.03
N PRO A 28 -25.66 -37.62 -2.39
CA PRO A 28 -24.96 -36.40 -1.96
C PRO A 28 -25.73 -35.18 -2.46
N LEU A 29 -25.97 -34.23 -1.55
CA LEU A 29 -26.55 -32.93 -1.87
C LEU A 29 -25.73 -32.31 -3.00
N ARG A 30 -26.38 -32.08 -4.16
CA ARG A 30 -25.78 -31.33 -5.26
C ARG A 30 -25.38 -29.96 -4.73
N SER A 31 -24.11 -29.59 -4.90
CA SER A 31 -23.69 -28.23 -4.64
C SER A 31 -24.49 -27.29 -5.53
N PHE A 32 -25.26 -26.40 -4.92
CA PHE A 32 -25.87 -25.28 -5.63
C PHE A 32 -24.74 -24.37 -6.11
N SER A 33 -24.31 -24.58 -7.35
CA SER A 33 -23.48 -23.63 -8.08
C SER A 33 -24.32 -22.37 -8.31
N SER A 34 -23.85 -21.22 -7.83
CA SER A 34 -24.48 -19.89 -8.01
C SER A 34 -24.52 -19.40 -9.47
N THR A 35 -24.24 -20.27 -10.44
CA THR A 35 -24.25 -19.95 -11.87
C THR A 35 -25.27 -20.86 -12.56
N PRO A 36 -26.32 -20.30 -13.18
CA PRO A 36 -27.33 -21.08 -13.90
C PRO A 36 -26.71 -21.83 -15.09
N PRO A 37 -27.29 -22.99 -15.48
CA PRO A 37 -26.74 -23.89 -16.50
C PRO A 37 -26.64 -23.28 -17.90
N SER A 38 -27.28 -22.14 -18.14
CA SER A 38 -27.18 -21.33 -19.37
C SER A 38 -25.76 -20.82 -19.66
N PHE A 39 -24.85 -20.85 -18.67
CA PHE A 39 -23.47 -20.38 -18.82
C PHE A 39 -22.43 -21.49 -18.96
N LYS A 40 -22.83 -22.78 -19.02
CA LYS A 40 -21.89 -23.88 -19.28
C LYS A 40 -21.70 -24.14 -20.78
N LYS A 41 -20.51 -23.74 -21.25
CA LYS A 41 -19.77 -24.34 -22.38
C LYS A 41 -20.32 -24.16 -23.80
N SER A 42 -20.70 -22.93 -24.16
CA SER A 42 -20.70 -22.49 -25.57
C SER A 42 -19.87 -21.22 -25.82
N LYS A 43 -19.62 -20.38 -24.80
CA LYS A 43 -18.78 -19.16 -24.97
C LYS A 43 -17.28 -19.41 -25.06
N ALA A 44 -16.71 -20.43 -24.42
CA ALA A 44 -15.24 -20.62 -24.46
C ALA A 44 -14.71 -21.12 -25.83
N ALA A 45 -15.52 -21.89 -26.57
CA ALA A 45 -15.20 -22.30 -27.94
C ALA A 45 -15.52 -21.19 -28.96
N ALA A 46 -16.62 -20.45 -28.76
CA ALA A 46 -16.98 -19.31 -29.59
C ALA A 46 -16.01 -18.12 -29.43
N VAL A 47 -15.51 -17.84 -28.22
CA VAL A 47 -14.54 -16.76 -27.97
C VAL A 47 -13.14 -17.14 -28.49
N LYS A 48 -12.73 -18.41 -28.39
CA LYS A 48 -11.47 -18.88 -29.02
C LYS A 48 -11.55 -18.95 -30.55
N LYS A 49 -12.72 -19.26 -31.12
CA LYS A 49 -12.96 -19.21 -32.57
C LYS A 49 -13.06 -17.78 -33.09
N ALA A 50 -13.74 -16.88 -32.37
CA ALA A 50 -13.80 -15.46 -32.69
C ALA A 50 -12.43 -14.77 -32.57
N HIS A 51 -11.60 -15.14 -31.58
CA HIS A 51 -10.24 -14.61 -31.46
C HIS A 51 -9.27 -15.17 -32.51
N LYS A 52 -9.57 -16.35 -33.10
CA LYS A 52 -8.79 -16.93 -34.20
C LYS A 52 -9.26 -16.43 -35.57
N GLU A 53 -10.56 -16.17 -35.76
CA GLU A 53 -11.13 -15.52 -36.95
C GLU A 53 -10.79 -14.02 -37.01
N ALA A 54 -10.79 -13.30 -35.88
CA ALA A 54 -10.30 -11.92 -35.82
C ALA A 54 -8.80 -11.81 -36.12
N LYS A 55 -8.00 -12.82 -35.75
CA LYS A 55 -6.57 -12.86 -36.06
C LYS A 55 -6.27 -13.28 -37.52
N ASN A 56 -7.21 -13.95 -38.19
CA ASN A 56 -7.08 -14.37 -39.58
C ASN A 56 -7.65 -13.33 -40.56
N GLN A 57 -8.68 -12.57 -40.15
CA GLN A 57 -9.21 -11.44 -40.91
C GLN A 57 -8.24 -10.24 -40.90
N VAL A 58 -7.56 -9.99 -39.77
CA VAL A 58 -6.49 -8.98 -39.68
C VAL A 58 -5.23 -9.37 -40.49
N ALA A 59 -5.07 -10.65 -40.85
CA ALA A 59 -3.94 -11.12 -41.64
C ALA A 59 -4.18 -11.07 -43.16
N SER A 60 -5.43 -10.94 -43.62
CA SER A 60 -5.78 -10.92 -45.05
C SER A 60 -6.16 -9.54 -45.59
N GLU A 61 -6.13 -8.49 -44.76
CA GLU A 61 -6.21 -7.09 -45.20
C GLU A 61 -4.82 -6.45 -45.22
N ILE A 62 -3.89 -7.14 -45.87
CA ILE A 62 -2.58 -6.60 -46.26
C ILE A 62 -2.38 -6.96 -47.73
N GLU A 63 -3.19 -6.37 -48.61
CA GLU A 63 -2.77 -6.09 -49.98
C GLU A 63 -3.59 -4.94 -50.57
N GLU A 64 -2.85 -3.90 -50.93
CA GLU A 64 -3.16 -2.83 -51.89
C GLU A 64 -4.26 -1.80 -51.56
N ASN A 65 -3.89 -0.82 -50.72
CA ASN A 65 -4.39 0.55 -50.87
C ASN A 65 -3.25 1.40 -51.49
N PRO A 66 -3.40 2.00 -52.69
CA PRO A 66 -2.30 2.59 -53.46
C PRO A 66 -1.86 3.99 -52.99
N GLU A 67 -2.42 4.53 -51.92
CA GLU A 67 -1.94 5.79 -51.33
C GLU A 67 -1.11 5.52 -50.08
N GLY A 68 0.20 5.72 -50.23
CA GLY A 68 1.24 5.38 -49.27
C GLY A 68 1.21 6.16 -47.97
N HIS A 69 0.26 5.83 -47.08
CA HIS A 69 0.46 5.99 -45.66
C HIS A 69 1.04 4.70 -45.10
N ARG A 70 2.38 4.64 -45.04
CA ARG A 70 3.07 3.74 -44.12
C ARG A 70 2.42 3.96 -42.75
N TYR A 71 1.91 2.91 -42.12
CA TYR A 71 1.72 2.94 -40.68
C TYR A 71 3.09 3.25 -40.11
N GLU A 72 3.32 4.50 -39.71
CA GLU A 72 4.49 4.85 -38.93
C GLU A 72 4.39 3.99 -37.68
N ALA A 73 5.27 2.99 -37.58
CA ALA A 73 5.44 2.25 -36.35
C ALA A 73 5.53 3.31 -35.24
N ALA A 74 4.68 3.20 -34.21
CA ALA A 74 4.72 4.10 -33.07
C ALA A 74 6.20 4.34 -32.70
N PRO A 75 6.62 5.58 -32.40
CA PRO A 75 8.03 5.90 -32.26
C PRO A 75 8.67 4.86 -31.35
N VAL A 76 9.52 4.01 -31.91
CA VAL A 76 10.37 3.14 -31.10
C VAL A 76 11.29 4.13 -30.41
N ASP A 77 10.90 4.50 -29.19
CA ASP A 77 11.70 5.30 -28.28
C ASP A 77 13.13 4.75 -28.37
N ASP A 78 14.09 5.60 -28.75
CA ASP A 78 15.49 5.17 -28.89
C ASP A 78 15.91 4.44 -27.61
N LEU A 79 16.71 3.38 -27.73
CA LEU A 79 17.08 2.50 -26.60
C LEU A 79 17.55 3.30 -25.36
N GLU A 80 18.34 4.36 -25.59
CA GLU A 80 18.81 5.25 -24.53
C GLU A 80 17.66 5.98 -23.80
N THR A 81 16.63 6.40 -24.52
CA THR A 81 15.45 7.07 -23.96
C THR A 81 14.61 6.11 -23.12
N VAL A 82 14.51 4.83 -23.51
CA VAL A 82 13.81 3.82 -22.71
C VAL A 82 14.57 3.55 -21.41
N LEU A 83 15.89 3.41 -21.49
CA LEU A 83 16.75 3.20 -20.32
C LEU A 83 16.70 4.40 -19.36
N SER A 84 16.77 5.64 -19.87
CA SER A 84 16.71 6.84 -19.04
C SER A 84 15.35 6.98 -18.35
N LYS A 85 14.24 6.79 -19.08
CA LYS A 85 12.88 6.80 -18.50
C LYS A 85 12.71 5.72 -17.43
N ALA A 86 13.23 4.51 -17.65
CA ALA A 86 13.17 3.43 -16.69
C ALA A 86 13.98 3.77 -15.42
N LYS A 87 15.21 4.27 -15.59
CA LYS A 87 16.08 4.72 -14.50
C LYS A 87 15.44 5.82 -13.67
N GLU A 88 14.87 6.86 -14.30
CA GLU A 88 14.21 7.95 -13.60
C GLU A 88 13.03 7.47 -12.75
N ARG A 89 12.21 6.56 -13.28
CA ARG A 89 11.08 5.99 -12.54
C ARG A 89 11.54 5.18 -11.33
N MET A 90 12.59 4.35 -11.49
CA MET A 90 13.17 3.59 -10.38
C MET A 90 13.82 4.49 -9.33
N GLN A 91 14.51 5.54 -9.78
CA GLN A 91 15.15 6.52 -8.91
C GLN A 91 14.12 7.29 -8.09
N LYS A 92 13.05 7.81 -8.72
CA LYS A 92 11.95 8.49 -8.02
C LYS A 92 11.31 7.61 -6.93
N ALA A 93 11.07 6.32 -7.23
CA ALA A 93 10.54 5.38 -6.25
C ALA A 93 11.51 5.16 -5.07
N THR A 94 12.82 5.08 -5.37
CA THR A 94 13.86 4.87 -4.37
C THR A 94 14.05 6.11 -3.48
N ASP A 95 14.09 7.29 -4.07
CA ASP A 95 14.29 8.56 -3.37
C ASP A 95 13.10 8.88 -2.45
N TRP A 96 11.88 8.61 -2.93
CA TRP A 96 10.68 8.69 -2.08
C TRP A 96 10.80 7.77 -0.85
N ALA A 97 11.17 6.51 -1.04
CA ALA A 97 11.32 5.57 0.07
C ALA A 97 12.43 5.99 1.05
N LYS A 98 13.56 6.47 0.54
CA LYS A 98 14.67 6.98 1.37
C LYS A 98 14.24 8.16 2.23
N ALA A 99 13.47 9.10 1.66
CA ALA A 99 12.94 10.24 2.41
C ALA A 99 12.04 9.79 3.57
N GLN A 100 11.15 8.83 3.33
CA GLN A 100 10.27 8.28 4.37
C GLN A 100 11.04 7.53 5.46
N VAL A 101 12.07 6.77 5.09
CA VAL A 101 12.95 6.09 6.05
C VAL A 101 13.71 7.09 6.92
N TYR A 102 14.23 8.16 6.31
CA TYR A 102 14.94 9.21 7.02
C TYR A 102 14.06 9.87 8.08
N GLU A 103 12.84 10.27 7.71
CA GLU A 103 11.83 10.83 8.63
C GLU A 103 11.50 9.86 9.77
N GLY A 104 11.30 8.58 9.46
CA GLY A 104 11.02 7.56 10.46
C GLY A 104 12.16 7.34 11.46
N VAL A 105 13.41 7.39 10.99
CA VAL A 105 14.61 7.26 11.85
C VAL A 105 14.79 8.49 12.73
N GLU A 106 14.56 9.70 12.22
CA GLU A 106 14.63 10.93 13.02
C GLU A 106 13.62 10.89 14.18
N ARG A 107 12.37 10.48 13.89
CA ARG A 107 11.31 10.32 14.88
C ARG A 107 11.72 9.36 16.01
N VAL A 108 12.38 8.25 15.68
CA VAL A 108 12.86 7.29 16.69
C VAL A 108 14.04 7.81 17.48
N SER A 109 14.97 8.50 16.82
CA SER A 109 16.12 9.13 17.48
C SER A 109 15.72 10.30 18.38
N GLY A 110 14.46 10.76 18.33
CA GLY A 110 13.99 11.96 19.04
C GLY A 110 14.60 13.25 18.48
N LYS A 111 15.15 13.20 17.26
CA LYS A 111 15.62 14.39 16.55
C LYS A 111 14.42 15.09 15.94
N LEU A 112 14.42 16.41 16.02
CA LEU A 112 13.33 17.24 15.53
C LEU A 112 13.76 17.88 14.23
N SER A 113 13.02 17.59 13.18
CA SER A 113 13.08 18.31 11.91
C SER A 113 11.82 19.17 11.76
N PRO A 114 11.94 20.41 11.25
CA PRO A 114 10.79 21.26 10.94
C PRO A 114 9.80 20.60 9.95
N SER A 115 10.31 19.70 9.10
CA SER A 115 9.54 19.00 8.08
C SER A 115 8.42 18.13 8.62
N LEU A 116 8.43 17.78 9.91
CA LEU A 116 7.34 17.06 10.57
C LEU A 116 6.00 17.81 10.47
N LEU A 117 6.03 19.15 10.35
CA LEU A 117 4.83 19.98 10.29
C LEU A 117 4.43 20.40 8.85
N ASP A 118 5.14 19.94 7.82
CA ASP A 118 4.89 20.36 6.43
C ASP A 118 3.52 19.92 5.90
N ASN A 119 3.02 18.77 6.38
CA ASN A 119 1.72 18.24 6.00
C ASN A 119 0.53 18.92 6.73
N VAL A 120 0.79 19.77 7.72
CA VAL A 120 -0.26 20.44 8.49
C VAL A 120 -0.90 21.54 7.66
N ARG A 121 -2.22 21.44 7.48
CA ARG A 121 -3.04 22.43 6.77
C ARG A 121 -3.77 23.31 7.78
N VAL A 122 -3.60 24.61 7.66
CA VAL A 122 -4.22 25.61 8.53
C VAL A 122 -5.33 26.31 7.78
N THR A 123 -6.50 26.40 8.39
CA THR A 123 -7.59 27.27 7.92
C THR A 123 -7.63 28.51 8.81
N THR A 124 -7.38 29.67 8.22
CA THR A 124 -7.43 30.97 8.90
C THR A 124 -8.79 31.63 8.65
N SER A 125 -9.28 32.43 9.58
CA SER A 125 -10.58 33.11 9.46
C SER A 125 -10.64 34.14 8.34
N GLU A 126 -9.49 34.70 7.93
CA GLU A 126 -9.40 35.72 6.88
C GLU A 126 -9.23 35.14 5.46
N SER A 127 -8.86 33.87 5.35
CA SER A 127 -8.61 33.20 4.07
C SER A 127 -9.64 32.10 3.83
N GLU A 128 -10.38 32.14 2.73
CA GLU A 128 -11.35 31.11 2.33
C GLU A 128 -10.70 29.81 1.81
N GLY A 129 -9.57 29.40 2.40
CA GLY A 129 -8.78 28.25 1.95
C GLY A 129 -7.95 27.61 3.05
N SER A 130 -7.42 26.41 2.75
CA SER A 130 -6.45 25.72 3.61
C SER A 130 -5.03 25.97 3.10
N HIS A 131 -4.21 26.58 3.95
CA HIS A 131 -2.83 26.93 3.64
C HIS A 131 -1.85 25.97 4.33
N HIS A 132 -0.64 25.83 3.79
CA HIS A 132 0.43 25.11 4.49
C HIS A 132 0.87 25.90 5.72
N LEU A 133 1.20 25.21 6.82
CA LEU A 133 1.68 25.87 8.04
C LEU A 133 2.90 26.77 7.77
N ASN A 134 3.83 26.35 6.91
CA ASN A 134 5.05 27.09 6.58
C ASN A 134 4.79 28.45 5.90
N THR A 135 3.60 28.65 5.31
CA THR A 135 3.21 29.94 4.71
C THR A 135 2.62 30.92 5.73
N VAL A 136 2.17 30.43 6.88
CA VAL A 136 1.50 31.22 7.92
C VAL A 136 2.41 31.43 9.14
N ALA A 137 3.38 30.53 9.33
CA ALA A 137 4.25 30.50 10.48
C ALA A 137 5.66 30.01 10.13
N SER A 138 6.64 30.46 10.91
CA SER A 138 8.01 29.95 10.88
C SER A 138 8.20 28.83 11.90
N VAL A 139 8.74 27.69 11.47
CA VAL A 139 9.01 26.54 12.34
C VAL A 139 10.51 26.47 12.63
N THR A 140 10.89 26.51 13.90
CA THR A 140 12.28 26.40 14.36
C THR A 140 12.43 25.36 15.45
N VAL A 141 13.61 24.76 15.59
CA VAL A 141 13.93 23.81 16.66
C VAL A 141 14.74 24.55 17.72
N ARG A 142 14.21 24.67 18.95
CA ARG A 142 14.92 25.30 20.07
C ARG A 142 14.74 24.48 21.34
N GLN A 143 15.83 24.23 22.07
CA GLN A 143 15.84 23.51 23.36
C GLN A 143 15.16 22.12 23.32
N GLY A 144 15.27 21.39 22.20
CA GLY A 144 14.66 20.07 22.06
C GLY A 144 13.13 20.07 21.93
N ALA A 145 12.54 21.21 21.56
CA ALA A 145 11.14 21.33 21.18
C ALA A 145 11.01 22.04 19.82
N LEU A 146 9.90 21.78 19.13
CA LEU A 146 9.52 22.53 17.94
C LEU A 146 8.83 23.82 18.38
N TRP A 147 9.28 24.95 17.83
CA TRP A 147 8.72 26.27 18.05
C TRP A 147 8.08 26.73 16.75
N VAL A 148 6.81 27.12 16.83
CA VAL A 148 6.05 27.67 15.71
C VAL A 148 5.77 29.11 16.04
N ASP A 149 6.42 30.02 15.33
CA ASP A 149 6.25 31.45 15.45
C ASP A 149 5.33 31.93 14.31
N VAL A 150 4.11 32.29 14.65
CA VAL A 150 3.08 32.69 13.69
C VAL A 150 3.20 34.18 13.38
N TRP A 151 3.06 34.56 12.11
CA TRP A 151 3.25 35.95 11.68
C TRP A 151 2.08 36.86 12.06
N ASP A 152 0.86 36.31 12.12
CA ASP A 152 -0.34 37.03 12.53
C ASP A 152 -1.03 36.36 13.74
N SER A 153 -1.27 37.13 14.80
CA SER A 153 -1.91 36.66 16.03
C SER A 153 -3.36 36.22 15.86
N THR A 154 -4.08 36.72 14.85
CA THR A 154 -5.46 36.31 14.57
C THR A 154 -5.55 34.83 14.15
N SER A 155 -4.53 34.37 13.41
CA SER A 155 -4.46 33.01 12.86
C SER A 155 -4.04 31.94 13.88
N MET A 156 -3.60 32.35 15.08
CA MET A 156 -3.08 31.46 16.13
C MET A 156 -4.06 30.36 16.53
N LYS A 157 -5.35 30.68 16.66
CA LYS A 157 -6.37 29.68 17.02
C LYS A 157 -6.54 28.62 15.91
N GLY A 158 -6.46 29.05 14.65
CA GLY A 158 -6.49 28.16 13.49
C GLY A 158 -5.27 27.24 13.47
N VAL A 159 -4.08 27.78 13.72
CA VAL A 159 -2.83 27.00 13.79
C VAL A 159 -2.85 25.97 14.91
N GLU A 160 -3.28 26.36 16.12
CA GLU A 160 -3.36 25.44 17.26
C GLU A 160 -4.35 24.29 17.01
N SER A 161 -5.52 24.62 16.43
CA SER A 161 -6.53 23.64 16.05
C SER A 161 -6.02 22.69 14.96
N ALA A 162 -5.36 23.23 13.93
CA ALA A 162 -4.80 22.45 12.83
C ALA A 162 -3.73 21.45 13.30
N ILE A 163 -2.83 21.87 14.20
CA ILE A 163 -1.78 21.00 14.75
C ILE A 163 -2.40 19.89 15.62
N LYS A 164 -3.44 20.20 16.41
CA LYS A 164 -4.20 19.19 17.16
C LYS A 164 -4.93 18.22 16.23
N ALA A 165 -5.55 18.72 15.16
CA ALA A 165 -6.27 17.93 14.18
C ALA A 165 -5.34 17.01 13.35
N ALA A 166 -4.09 17.42 13.12
CA ALA A 166 -3.09 16.61 12.43
C ALA A 166 -2.68 15.34 13.21
N ASN A 167 -3.10 15.21 14.48
CA ASN A 167 -2.90 14.04 15.34
C ASN A 167 -1.47 13.49 15.30
N LEU A 168 -0.49 14.39 15.39
CA LEU A 168 0.91 14.01 15.41
C LEU A 168 1.20 13.19 16.69
N PRO A 169 1.95 12.07 16.60
CA PRO A 169 2.11 11.16 17.74
C PRO A 169 2.77 11.84 18.95
N GLY A 170 2.06 11.92 20.07
CA GLY A 170 2.61 12.42 21.33
C GLY A 170 2.86 13.93 21.37
N VAL A 171 2.16 14.69 20.52
CA VAL A 171 2.35 16.12 20.33
C VAL A 171 1.08 16.88 20.73
N SER A 172 1.20 17.77 21.72
CA SER A 172 0.14 18.73 22.05
C SER A 172 0.74 20.14 22.07
N PRO A 173 0.21 21.09 21.28
CA PRO A 173 0.74 22.44 21.25
C PRO A 173 0.47 23.18 22.56
N LEU A 174 1.53 23.78 23.12
CA LEU A 174 1.48 24.65 24.29
C LEU A 174 1.70 26.10 23.85
N ARG A 175 0.72 26.96 24.10
CA ARG A 175 0.85 28.39 23.83
C ARG A 175 1.79 29.03 24.84
N MET A 176 2.88 29.63 24.36
CA MET A 176 3.87 30.32 25.22
C MET A 176 3.65 31.83 25.23
N SER A 177 3.28 32.40 24.08
CA SER A 177 3.01 33.83 23.92
C SER A 177 1.81 34.07 22.99
N GLU A 178 1.52 35.32 22.69
CA GLU A 178 0.46 35.66 21.75
C GLU A 178 0.71 35.09 20.35
N THR A 179 1.98 35.02 19.92
CA THR A 179 2.42 34.65 18.57
C THR A 179 3.25 33.35 18.50
N SER A 180 3.72 32.81 19.63
CA SER A 180 4.59 31.62 19.67
C SER A 180 3.92 30.41 20.32
N LEU A 181 4.07 29.27 19.66
CA LEU A 181 3.59 27.95 20.09
C LEU A 181 4.78 27.01 20.31
N LYS A 182 4.83 26.38 21.49
CA LYS A 182 5.82 25.36 21.83
C LYS A 182 5.20 23.97 21.68
N ILE A 183 5.88 23.10 20.95
CA ILE A 183 5.43 21.75 20.66
C ILE A 183 6.45 20.79 21.29
N PRO A 184 6.17 20.25 22.49
CA PRO A 184 7.01 19.23 23.10
C PRO A 184 6.82 17.92 22.34
N VAL A 185 7.93 17.30 21.93
CA VAL A 185 7.90 15.97 21.31
C VAL A 185 8.41 14.97 22.32
N SER A 186 7.53 14.06 22.71
CA SER A 186 7.89 12.96 23.59
C SER A 186 8.71 11.92 22.82
N ARG A 187 9.68 11.29 23.50
CA ARG A 187 10.42 10.18 22.90
C ARG A 187 9.48 8.98 22.71
N PRO A 188 9.56 8.27 21.58
CA PRO A 188 8.69 7.13 21.34
C PRO A 188 8.99 5.98 22.28
N THR A 189 7.93 5.33 22.78
CA THR A 189 8.03 4.12 23.60
C THR A 189 8.51 2.93 22.77
N HIS A 190 8.93 1.84 23.41
CA HIS A 190 9.41 0.66 22.69
C HIS A 190 8.37 0.09 21.71
N GLU A 191 7.10 0.01 22.12
CA GLU A 191 6.00 -0.45 21.25
C GLU A 191 5.82 0.46 20.04
N GLN A 192 5.85 1.79 20.24
CA GLN A 192 5.78 2.75 19.15
C GLN A 192 6.95 2.59 18.18
N ARG A 193 8.19 2.39 18.66
CA ARG A 193 9.34 2.15 17.79
C ARG A 193 9.14 0.90 16.91
N GLN A 194 8.63 -0.19 17.47
CA GLN A 194 8.35 -1.40 16.70
C GLN A 194 7.28 -1.18 15.62
N GLU A 195 6.26 -0.38 15.94
CA GLU A 195 5.22 -0.01 14.97
C GLU A 195 5.79 0.84 13.83
N ILE A 196 6.64 1.84 14.14
CA ILE A 196 7.31 2.65 13.11
C ILE A 196 8.15 1.77 12.19
N LEU A 197 8.89 0.81 12.75
CA LEU A 197 9.71 -0.11 11.97
C LEU A 197 8.86 -0.99 11.04
N ARG A 198 7.68 -1.45 11.49
CA ARG A 198 6.71 -2.16 10.64
C ARG A 198 6.22 -1.30 9.50
N GLN A 199 5.86 -0.04 9.77
CA GLN A 199 5.41 0.91 8.75
C GLN A 199 6.50 1.17 7.72
N LEU A 200 7.75 1.39 8.15
CA LEU A 200 8.88 1.59 7.24
C LEU A 200 9.14 0.35 6.37
N ALA A 201 9.01 -0.85 6.92
CA ALA A 201 9.14 -2.08 6.14
C ALA A 201 8.06 -2.18 5.04
N GLN A 202 6.82 -1.81 5.34
CA GLN A 202 5.73 -1.76 4.34
C GLN A 202 5.97 -0.72 3.25
N ILE A 203 6.49 0.46 3.60
CA ILE A 203 6.85 1.52 2.64
C ILE A 203 7.94 1.01 1.69
N ILE A 204 8.95 0.31 2.20
CA ILE A 204 10.03 -0.25 1.38
C ILE A 204 9.51 -1.35 0.46
N GLU A 205 8.62 -2.23 0.92
CA GLU A 205 7.99 -3.23 0.04
C GLU A 205 7.15 -2.58 -1.06
N THR A 206 6.44 -1.49 -0.75
CA THR A 206 5.73 -0.67 -1.75
C THR A 206 6.70 -0.12 -2.81
N ALA A 207 7.84 0.43 -2.37
CA ALA A 207 8.86 0.96 -3.27
C ALA A 207 9.50 -0.13 -4.14
N LYS A 208 9.79 -1.31 -3.57
CA LYS A 208 10.28 -2.47 -4.35
C LYS A 208 9.27 -2.90 -5.41
N ASN A 209 7.98 -2.87 -5.10
CA ASN A 209 6.92 -3.17 -6.08
C ASN A 209 6.88 -2.12 -7.20
N GLN A 210 7.09 -0.84 -6.89
CA GLN A 210 7.21 0.21 -7.90
C GLN A 210 8.43 0.01 -8.80
N VAL A 211 9.60 -0.34 -8.23
CA VAL A 211 10.81 -0.67 -9.00
C VAL A 211 10.57 -1.88 -9.91
N ARG A 212 9.93 -2.94 -9.41
CA ARG A 212 9.55 -4.12 -10.21
C ARG A 212 8.61 -3.76 -11.36
N LYS A 213 7.65 -2.87 -11.11
CA LYS A 213 6.74 -2.36 -12.14
C LYS A 213 7.49 -1.56 -13.19
N ALA A 214 8.32 -0.60 -12.78
CA ALA A 214 9.14 0.21 -13.69
C ALA A 214 10.07 -0.64 -14.57
N ARG A 215 10.64 -1.72 -14.01
CA ARG A 215 11.44 -2.70 -14.75
C ARG A 215 10.60 -3.44 -15.80
N SER A 216 9.41 -3.93 -15.42
CA SER A 216 8.52 -4.62 -16.36
C SER A 216 8.04 -3.69 -17.47
N ASP A 217 7.71 -2.44 -17.14
CA ASP A 217 7.31 -1.41 -18.11
C ASP A 217 8.48 -1.09 -19.06
N GLY A 218 9.70 -0.96 -18.53
CA GLY A 218 10.92 -0.78 -19.34
C GLY A 218 11.17 -1.93 -20.32
N ILE A 219 11.07 -3.17 -19.86
CA ILE A 219 11.21 -4.37 -20.71
C ILE A 219 10.12 -4.44 -21.79
N ASN A 220 8.87 -4.06 -21.46
CA ASN A 220 7.78 -4.04 -22.42
C ASN A 220 7.99 -2.96 -23.48
N ASN A 221 8.51 -1.79 -23.10
CA ASN A 221 8.82 -0.71 -24.03
C ASN A 221 9.98 -1.06 -24.96
N LEU A 222 10.94 -1.89 -24.51
CA LEU A 222 12.01 -2.41 -25.36
C LEU A 222 11.51 -3.45 -26.39
N GLY A 223 10.28 -3.97 -26.26
CA GLY A 223 9.76 -5.03 -27.13
C GLY A 223 9.93 -6.46 -26.56
N GLY A 224 10.57 -6.61 -25.40
CA GLY A 224 10.67 -7.86 -24.67
C GLY A 224 12.05 -8.13 -24.07
N ARG A 225 12.22 -9.33 -23.51
CA ARG A 225 13.46 -9.74 -22.80
C ARG A 225 14.64 -10.09 -23.71
N LYS A 226 14.42 -10.27 -25.00
CA LYS A 226 15.46 -10.66 -25.97
C LYS A 226 16.09 -9.46 -26.67
N GLU A 227 15.55 -8.28 -26.41
CA GLU A 227 15.96 -7.03 -27.05
C GLU A 227 17.21 -6.47 -26.37
N PRO A 228 18.10 -5.81 -27.14
CA PRO A 228 19.28 -5.18 -26.57
C PRO A 228 18.87 -4.16 -25.49
N GLY A 229 19.58 -4.14 -24.36
CA GLY A 229 19.29 -3.26 -23.22
C GLY A 229 18.39 -3.86 -22.13
N ALA A 230 17.74 -5.01 -22.35
CA ALA A 230 16.95 -5.68 -21.31
C ALA A 230 17.80 -6.06 -20.08
N ASP A 231 19.03 -6.51 -20.30
CA ASP A 231 19.99 -6.84 -19.24
C ASP A 231 20.36 -5.60 -18.41
N ASP A 232 20.43 -4.42 -19.03
CA ASP A 232 20.80 -3.18 -18.34
C ASP A 232 19.65 -2.67 -17.47
N VAL A 233 18.40 -2.80 -17.93
CA VAL A 233 17.20 -2.55 -17.11
C VAL A 233 17.17 -3.48 -15.89
N GLU A 234 17.58 -4.74 -16.06
CA GLU A 234 17.64 -5.71 -14.96
C GLU A 234 18.73 -5.37 -13.94
N LYS A 235 19.94 -4.99 -14.39
CA LYS A 235 21.00 -4.50 -13.52
C LYS A 235 20.54 -3.28 -12.69
N LEU A 236 19.95 -2.29 -13.35
CA LEU A 236 19.43 -1.10 -12.67
C LEU A 236 18.40 -1.46 -11.60
N ALA A 237 17.46 -2.36 -11.92
CA ALA A 237 16.45 -2.79 -10.95
C ALA A 237 17.06 -3.51 -9.74
N ASN A 238 18.10 -4.32 -9.94
CA ASN A 238 18.82 -4.99 -8.87
C ASN A 238 19.59 -3.98 -7.99
N ASP A 239 20.24 -2.98 -8.60
CA ASP A 239 20.97 -1.94 -7.86
C ASP A 239 20.02 -1.12 -6.96
N PHE A 240 18.90 -0.62 -7.52
CA PHE A 240 17.90 0.12 -6.75
C PHE A 240 17.22 -0.77 -5.70
N GLY A 241 16.95 -2.04 -6.01
CA GLY A 241 16.44 -3.02 -5.06
C GLY A 241 17.39 -3.30 -3.89
N GLY A 242 18.70 -3.34 -4.17
CA GLY A 242 19.77 -3.43 -3.17
C GLY A 242 19.78 -2.22 -2.26
N GLN A 243 19.77 -1.01 -2.83
CA GLN A 243 19.73 0.24 -2.06
C GLN A 243 18.53 0.33 -1.11
N LEU A 244 17.36 -0.14 -1.53
CA LEU A 244 16.15 -0.21 -0.69
C LEU A 244 16.29 -1.22 0.46
N THR A 245 17.03 -2.30 0.25
CA THR A 245 17.29 -3.30 1.28
C THR A 245 18.32 -2.80 2.28
N ASP A 246 19.37 -2.12 1.80
CA ASP A 246 20.39 -1.49 2.62
C ASP A 246 19.81 -0.37 3.49
N SER A 247 18.89 0.44 2.95
CA SER A 247 18.21 1.48 3.72
C SER A 247 17.34 0.90 4.85
N LEU A 248 16.64 -0.22 4.62
CA LEU A 248 15.90 -0.92 5.67
C LEU A 248 16.83 -1.44 6.77
N ASN A 249 17.97 -2.03 6.39
CA ASN A 249 18.94 -2.58 7.33
C ASN A 249 19.62 -1.46 8.14
N ALA A 250 19.93 -0.33 7.50
CA ALA A 250 20.43 0.86 8.17
C ALA A 250 19.41 1.41 9.17
N ALA A 251 18.13 1.45 8.81
CA ALA A 251 17.06 1.83 9.72
C ALA A 251 16.99 0.88 10.93
N LYS A 252 16.96 -0.44 10.72
CA LYS A 252 16.95 -1.43 11.82
C LYS A 252 18.13 -1.21 12.80
N LYS A 253 19.34 -1.03 12.27
CA LYS A 253 20.54 -0.75 13.09
C LYS A 253 20.43 0.56 13.86
N ALA A 254 19.81 1.59 13.28
CA ALA A 254 19.58 2.85 13.97
C ALA A 254 18.59 2.69 15.13
N PHE A 255 17.59 1.83 15.00
CA PHE A 255 16.59 1.56 16.04
C PHE A 255 17.17 0.76 17.21
N GLU A 256 18.13 -0.13 16.97
CA GLU A 256 18.82 -0.90 18.03
C GLU A 256 19.81 -0.06 18.85
N LYS A 257 20.32 1.04 18.28
CA LYS A 257 21.30 1.92 18.95
C LYS A 257 20.66 2.92 19.92
N VAL A 258 19.35 3.14 19.84
CA VAL A 258 18.58 4.15 20.59
C VAL A 258 17.74 3.48 21.66
#